data_AF-A0AAE4B9P5-F1
#
_entry.id   AF-A0AAE4B9P5-F1
#
_cell.length_a   1.000
_cell.length_b   1.000
_cell.length_c   1.000
_cell.angle_alpha   90.00
_cell.angle_beta   90.00
_cell.angle_gamma   90.00
#
_symmetry.space_group_name_H-M   'P 1'
#
loop_
_entity.id
_entity.type
_entity.pdbx_description
1 polymer ?
#
loop_
_entity_poly.entity_id
_entity_poly.type
_entity_poly.pdbx_seq_one_letter_code
_entity_poly.pdbx_strand_id
1 'polypeptide(L)'
;MNKKEFLASLEKHLHRLGEKESDRFIEYYDEMIEDYQEDGYSEQEAVHQVGQPSIIAEGIMKEQGIKTAQVPTFGEKATRLSILILGFPLWGSILATVILLILSVYMVVWCVPLVTGALTLTGLLGGFWSIIGSPFIFQDGLHVVVTQVGVGILLLGVGLLCGIATVYLTKLFVQMTVQTTKAFMGMFRKKVVRI
;
A
#
# COMPACT_ATOMS: atom_id res chain seq x y z
N MET A 1 14.47 -46.18 26.69
CA MET A 1 13.34 -46.61 25.84
C MET A 1 13.65 -48.02 25.39
N ASN A 2 12.67 -48.92 25.37
CA ASN A 2 12.87 -50.24 24.78
C ASN A 2 12.72 -50.18 23.25
N LYS A 3 13.04 -51.27 22.55
CA LYS A 3 12.96 -51.38 21.09
C LYS A 3 11.54 -51.12 20.57
N LYS A 4 10.53 -51.70 21.22
CA LYS A 4 9.12 -51.51 20.84
C LYS A 4 8.64 -50.06 20.98
N GLU A 5 9.05 -49.38 22.04
CA GLU A 5 8.74 -47.97 22.30
C GLU A 5 9.43 -47.05 21.28
N PHE A 6 10.66 -47.41 20.88
CA PHE A 6 11.38 -46.69 19.84
C PHE A 6 10.66 -46.79 18.49
N LEU A 7 10.34 -47.99 18.04
CA LEU A 7 9.69 -48.22 16.74
C LEU A 7 8.27 -47.62 16.69
N ALA A 8 7.48 -47.79 17.75
CA ALA A 8 6.14 -47.19 17.83
C ALA A 8 6.19 -45.64 17.82
N SER A 9 7.22 -45.06 18.45
CA SER A 9 7.44 -43.61 18.40
C SER A 9 7.85 -43.18 16.99
N LEU A 10 8.75 -43.91 16.34
CA LEU A 10 9.22 -43.60 14.98
C LEU A 10 8.06 -43.67 13.97
N GLU A 11 7.23 -44.71 14.03
CA GLU A 11 6.04 -44.91 13.18
C GLU A 11 5.07 -43.72 13.29
N LYS A 12 4.81 -43.27 14.52
CA LYS A 12 3.94 -42.11 14.77
C LYS A 12 4.47 -40.83 14.14
N HIS A 13 5.78 -40.63 14.07
CA HIS A 13 6.39 -39.47 13.42
C HIS A 13 6.44 -39.62 11.89
N LEU A 14 6.53 -40.86 11.38
CA LEU A 14 6.61 -41.17 9.94
C LEU A 14 5.25 -41.37 9.25
N HIS A 15 4.12 -41.36 9.97
CA HIS A 15 2.77 -41.50 9.38
C HIS A 15 2.49 -40.56 8.17
N ARG A 16 3.21 -39.43 8.05
CA ARG A 16 3.06 -38.47 6.95
C ARG A 16 3.74 -38.90 5.63
N LEU A 17 4.62 -39.91 5.64
CA LEU A 17 5.24 -40.50 4.45
C LEU A 17 4.29 -41.44 3.69
N GLY A 18 3.23 -41.92 4.36
CA GLY A 18 2.35 -42.98 3.87
C GLY A 18 2.77 -44.36 4.39
N GLU A 19 1.81 -45.27 4.54
CA GLU A 19 2.00 -46.58 5.21
C GLU A 19 3.18 -47.36 4.63
N LYS A 20 3.24 -47.53 3.31
CA LYS A 20 4.29 -48.33 2.64
C LYS A 20 5.71 -47.82 2.85
N GLU A 21 5.92 -46.51 2.86
CA GLU A 21 7.26 -45.94 3.06
C GLU A 21 7.62 -45.91 4.54
N SER A 22 6.65 -45.62 5.41
CA SER A 22 6.82 -45.70 6.86
C SER A 22 7.28 -47.11 7.26
N ASP A 23 6.58 -48.15 6.84
CA ASP A 23 6.89 -49.55 7.17
C ASP A 23 8.32 -49.93 6.76
N ARG A 24 8.76 -49.51 5.57
CA ARG A 24 10.13 -49.74 5.09
C ARG A 24 11.19 -49.09 5.99
N PHE A 25 10.94 -47.89 6.48
CA PHE A 25 11.86 -47.24 7.43
C PHE A 25 11.82 -47.91 8.79
N ILE A 26 10.63 -48.32 9.27
CA ILE A 26 10.51 -49.07 10.53
C ILE A 26 11.32 -50.38 10.46
N GLU A 27 11.18 -51.15 9.38
CA GLU A 27 11.92 -52.39 9.16
C GLU A 27 13.44 -52.15 9.12
N TYR A 28 13.90 -51.11 8.42
CA TYR A 28 15.33 -50.75 8.38
C TYR A 28 15.91 -50.44 9.76
N TYR A 29 15.18 -49.69 10.60
CA TYR A 29 15.64 -49.38 11.95
C TYR A 29 15.45 -50.55 12.92
N ASP A 30 14.52 -51.47 12.64
CA ASP A 30 14.34 -52.72 13.37
C ASP A 30 15.56 -53.64 13.18
N GLU A 31 15.96 -53.88 11.93
CA GLU A 31 17.16 -54.64 11.57
C GLU A 31 18.42 -54.01 12.17
N MET A 32 18.56 -52.68 12.08
CA MET A 32 19.73 -51.99 12.63
C MET A 32 19.83 -52.12 14.16
N ILE A 33 18.71 -52.17 14.88
CA ILE A 33 18.72 -52.40 16.34
C ILE A 33 19.06 -53.87 16.64
N GLU A 34 18.60 -54.81 15.81
CA GLU A 34 18.96 -56.23 15.94
C GLU A 34 20.46 -56.46 15.75
N ASP A 35 21.08 -55.84 14.75
CA ASP A 35 22.53 -55.91 14.53
C ASP A 35 23.31 -55.48 15.78
N TYR A 36 22.91 -54.38 16.43
CA TYR A 36 23.54 -53.94 17.68
C TYR A 36 23.29 -54.92 18.84
N GLN A 37 22.13 -55.57 18.90
CA GLN A 37 21.87 -56.60 19.91
C GLN A 37 22.74 -57.85 19.67
N GLU A 38 22.95 -58.24 18.41
CA GLU A 38 23.84 -59.34 18.03
C GLU A 38 25.32 -59.04 18.35
N ASP A 39 25.73 -57.78 18.22
CA ASP A 39 27.06 -57.29 18.60
C ASP A 39 27.29 -57.23 20.13
N GLY A 40 26.29 -57.64 20.93
CA GLY A 40 26.40 -57.78 22.38
C GLY A 40 25.98 -56.55 23.18
N TYR A 41 25.34 -55.55 22.55
CA TYR A 41 24.75 -54.42 23.27
C TYR A 41 23.42 -54.80 23.90
N SER A 42 23.12 -54.24 25.07
CA SER A 42 21.77 -54.37 25.62
C SER A 42 20.76 -53.60 24.76
N GLU A 43 19.49 -54.01 24.79
CA GLU A 43 18.40 -53.37 24.03
C GLU A 43 18.34 -51.84 24.22
N GLN A 44 18.64 -51.37 25.43
CA GLN A 44 18.62 -49.95 25.76
C GLN A 44 19.83 -49.20 25.19
N GLU A 45 20.99 -49.85 25.13
CA GLU A 45 22.22 -49.31 24.54
C GLU A 45 22.15 -49.29 23.03
N ALA A 46 21.58 -50.33 22.41
CA ALA A 46 21.32 -50.38 20.98
C ALA A 46 20.43 -49.20 20.52
N VAL A 47 19.31 -48.98 21.22
CA VAL A 47 18.42 -47.83 20.94
C VAL A 47 19.14 -46.49 21.14
N HIS A 48 20.03 -46.39 22.12
CA HIS A 48 20.81 -45.18 22.35
C HIS A 48 21.86 -44.91 21.24
N GLN A 49 22.47 -45.95 20.68
CA GLN A 49 23.38 -45.87 19.54
C GLN A 49 22.67 -45.37 18.27
N VAL A 50 21.46 -45.87 18.03
CA VAL A 50 20.64 -45.48 16.87
C VAL A 50 20.19 -44.02 16.95
N GLY A 51 19.92 -43.51 18.14
CA GLY A 51 19.60 -42.10 18.39
C GLY A 51 18.13 -41.85 18.73
N GLN A 52 17.68 -40.59 18.64
CA GLN A 52 16.30 -40.23 19.00
C GLN A 52 15.32 -40.38 17.82
N PRO A 53 14.16 -41.05 18.02
CA PRO A 53 13.17 -41.26 16.95
C PRO A 53 12.69 -39.97 16.27
N SER A 54 12.58 -38.88 17.04
CA SER A 54 12.15 -37.57 16.55
C SER A 54 13.13 -36.95 15.56
N ILE A 55 14.43 -37.05 15.83
CA ILE A 55 15.51 -36.52 14.98
C ILE A 55 15.62 -37.34 13.70
N ILE A 56 15.51 -38.66 13.83
CA ILE A 56 15.53 -39.61 12.72
C ILE A 56 14.35 -39.33 11.77
N ALA A 57 13.13 -39.20 12.31
CA ALA A 57 11.95 -38.89 11.52
C ALA A 57 12.07 -37.54 10.81
N GLU A 58 12.60 -36.50 11.47
CA GLU A 58 12.81 -35.19 10.83
C GLU A 58 13.83 -35.26 9.68
N GLY A 59 14.90 -36.05 9.84
CA GLY A 59 15.87 -36.33 8.78
C GLY A 59 15.25 -37.02 7.57
N ILE A 60 14.51 -38.11 7.81
CA ILE A 60 13.83 -38.88 6.77
C ILE A 60 12.79 -38.02 6.04
N MET A 61 11.96 -37.27 6.77
CA MET A 61 10.95 -36.40 6.18
C MET A 61 11.57 -35.30 5.31
N LYS A 62 12.72 -34.74 5.72
CA LYS A 62 13.46 -33.73 4.95
C LYS A 62 14.05 -34.32 3.68
N GLU A 63 14.59 -35.53 3.73
CA GLU A 63 15.16 -36.23 2.58
C GLU A 63 14.09 -36.63 1.56
N GLN A 64 12.91 -37.06 2.01
CA GLN A 64 11.75 -37.33 1.16
C GLN A 64 11.04 -36.06 0.64
N GLY A 65 11.58 -34.86 0.92
CA GLY A 65 11.01 -33.59 0.47
C GLY A 65 9.65 -33.25 1.12
N ILE A 66 9.23 -34.02 2.13
CA ILE A 66 8.04 -33.72 2.93
C ILE A 66 8.42 -32.60 3.87
N LYS A 67 8.14 -31.37 3.43
CA LYS A 67 8.24 -30.19 4.27
C LYS A 67 7.37 -30.43 5.50
N THR A 68 8.02 -30.75 6.63
CA THR A 68 7.43 -30.55 7.93
C THR A 68 7.04 -29.10 7.94
N ALA A 69 5.73 -28.85 7.85
CA ALA A 69 5.20 -27.51 8.02
C ALA A 69 5.68 -27.08 9.40
N GLN A 70 6.77 -26.31 9.44
CA GLN A 70 7.25 -25.67 10.65
C GLN A 70 6.04 -24.95 11.20
N VAL A 71 5.47 -25.49 12.27
CA VAL A 71 4.34 -24.87 12.93
C VAL A 71 4.94 -23.60 13.52
N PRO A 72 4.65 -22.42 12.97
CA PRO A 72 5.32 -21.21 13.42
C PRO A 72 4.95 -21.03 14.89
N THR A 73 5.98 -20.87 15.72
CA THR A 73 5.87 -20.72 17.16
C THR A 73 4.88 -19.59 17.45
N PHE A 74 3.94 -19.79 18.38
CA PHE A 74 2.85 -18.85 18.66
C PHE A 74 3.34 -17.41 18.87
N GLY A 75 4.57 -17.24 19.37
CA GLY A 75 5.27 -15.94 19.49
C GLY A 75 5.56 -15.24 18.16
N GLU A 76 5.99 -15.93 17.10
CA GLU A 76 6.31 -15.29 15.81
C GLU A 76 5.05 -14.85 15.05
N LYS A 77 3.97 -15.62 15.18
CA LYS A 77 2.63 -15.22 14.70
C LYS A 77 2.11 -14.05 15.51
N ALA A 78 2.26 -14.04 16.83
CA ALA A 78 1.84 -12.94 17.68
C ALA A 78 2.64 -11.66 17.37
N THR A 79 3.96 -11.71 17.20
CA THR A 79 4.76 -10.53 16.85
C THR A 79 4.45 -10.03 15.44
N ARG A 80 4.28 -10.93 14.46
CA ARG A 80 3.87 -10.55 13.10
C ARG A 80 2.46 -9.95 13.07
N LEU A 81 1.53 -10.51 13.84
CA LEU A 81 0.17 -10.01 13.98
C LEU A 81 0.14 -8.70 14.80
N SER A 82 1.03 -8.53 15.78
CA SER A 82 1.20 -7.30 16.55
C SER A 82 1.74 -6.19 15.67
N ILE A 83 2.75 -6.45 14.83
CA ILE A 83 3.26 -5.49 13.84
C ILE A 83 2.17 -5.17 12.80
N LEU A 84 1.31 -6.14 12.44
CA LEU A 84 0.20 -5.92 11.52
C LEU A 84 -0.94 -5.10 12.16
N ILE A 85 -1.25 -5.34 13.43
CA ILE A 85 -2.32 -4.66 14.20
C ILE A 85 -1.89 -3.27 14.66
N LEU A 86 -0.66 -3.07 15.14
CA LEU A 86 -0.08 -1.74 15.36
C LEU A 86 0.20 -1.03 14.04
N GLY A 87 0.53 -1.80 13.00
CA GLY A 87 0.67 -1.29 11.65
C GLY A 87 -0.65 -0.76 11.10
N PHE A 88 -1.78 -1.42 11.36
CA PHE A 88 -3.08 -1.06 10.80
C PHE A 88 -3.50 0.42 11.01
N PRO A 89 -3.39 1.01 12.22
CA PRO A 89 -3.63 2.45 12.40
C PRO A 89 -2.53 3.33 11.77
N LEU A 90 -1.29 2.84 11.63
CA LEU A 90 -0.20 3.53 10.93
C LEU A 90 -0.40 3.55 9.40
N TRP A 91 -0.79 2.44 8.78
CA TRP A 91 -1.10 2.38 7.35
C TRP A 91 -2.31 3.25 7.01
N GLY A 92 -3.33 3.25 7.87
CA GLY A 92 -4.51 4.11 7.72
C GLY A 92 -4.15 5.59 7.78
N SER A 93 -3.35 6.01 8.77
CA SER A 93 -2.91 7.40 8.89
C SER A 93 -1.98 7.83 7.75
N ILE A 94 -1.02 7.00 7.34
CA ILE A 94 -0.13 7.30 6.19
C ILE A 94 -0.95 7.44 4.90
N LEU A 95 -1.86 6.51 4.63
CA LEU A 95 -2.73 6.58 3.45
C LEU A 95 -3.61 7.83 3.49
N ALA A 96 -4.20 8.14 4.65
CA ALA A 96 -4.98 9.36 4.83
C ALA A 96 -4.14 10.62 4.60
N THR A 97 -2.90 10.68 5.11
CA THR A 97 -1.98 11.79 4.86
C THR A 97 -1.68 11.96 3.37
N VAL A 98 -1.41 10.87 2.66
CA VAL A 98 -1.15 10.93 1.21
C VAL A 98 -2.38 11.45 0.45
N ILE A 99 -3.57 10.97 0.78
CA ILE A 99 -4.83 11.44 0.17
C ILE A 99 -5.06 12.93 0.46
N LEU A 100 -4.89 13.35 1.71
CA LEU A 100 -5.03 14.75 2.11
C LEU A 100 -4.00 15.66 1.43
N LEU A 101 -2.78 15.18 1.23
CA LEU A 101 -1.73 15.93 0.55
C LEU A 101 -2.06 16.11 -0.94
N ILE A 102 -2.53 15.05 -1.61
CA ILE A 102 -3.01 15.15 -3.00
C ILE A 102 -4.18 16.12 -3.10
N LEU A 103 -5.14 16.05 -2.17
CA LEU A 103 -6.29 16.95 -2.13
C LEU A 103 -5.85 18.40 -1.89
N SER A 104 -4.90 18.63 -0.99
CA SER A 104 -4.34 19.95 -0.72
C SER A 104 -3.69 20.56 -1.97
N VAL A 105 -2.83 19.80 -2.66
CA VAL A 105 -2.22 20.25 -3.91
C VAL A 105 -3.30 20.55 -4.97
N TYR A 106 -4.32 19.70 -5.07
CA TYR A 106 -5.44 19.93 -5.98
C TYR A 106 -6.18 21.25 -5.67
N MET A 107 -6.47 21.53 -4.40
CA MET A 107 -7.10 22.78 -3.98
C MET A 107 -6.25 24.00 -4.35
N VAL A 108 -4.93 23.96 -4.09
CA VAL A 108 -4.01 25.06 -4.43
C VAL A 108 -3.98 25.32 -5.94
N VAL A 109 -3.98 24.25 -6.75
CA VAL A 109 -4.03 24.37 -8.21
C VAL A 109 -5.32 25.07 -8.67
N TRP A 110 -6.46 24.72 -8.07
CA TRP A 110 -7.76 25.34 -8.37
C TRP A 110 -7.94 26.74 -7.79
N CYS A 111 -7.15 27.13 -6.77
CA CYS A 111 -7.14 28.51 -6.28
C CYS A 111 -6.65 29.50 -7.34
N VAL A 112 -5.74 29.11 -8.24
CA VAL A 112 -5.18 30.02 -9.25
C VAL A 112 -6.27 30.55 -10.20
N PRO A 113 -7.06 29.69 -10.88
CA PRO A 113 -8.21 30.15 -11.68
C PRO A 113 -9.27 30.90 -10.88
N LEU A 114 -9.50 30.53 -9.61
CA LEU A 114 -10.47 31.20 -8.76
C LEU A 114 -10.06 32.64 -8.42
N VAL A 115 -8.80 32.86 -8.04
CA VAL A 115 -8.28 34.20 -7.74
C VAL A 115 -8.26 35.06 -8.98
N THR A 116 -7.76 34.53 -10.11
CA THR A 116 -7.77 35.29 -11.36
C THR A 116 -9.20 35.60 -11.78
N GLY A 117 -10.14 34.65 -11.61
CA GLY A 117 -11.58 34.82 -11.83
C GLY A 117 -12.21 35.92 -10.99
N ALA A 118 -11.92 35.96 -9.69
CA ALA A 118 -12.39 36.99 -8.77
C ALA A 118 -11.83 38.38 -9.14
N LEU A 119 -10.58 38.46 -9.60
CA LEU A 119 -10.00 39.70 -10.12
C LEU A 119 -10.72 40.21 -11.37
N THR A 120 -11.20 39.31 -12.23
CA THR A 120 -12.02 39.70 -13.39
C THR A 120 -13.33 40.33 -12.94
N LEU A 121 -14.01 39.70 -11.98
CA LEU A 121 -15.31 40.16 -11.50
C LEU A 121 -15.18 41.52 -10.80
N THR A 122 -14.19 41.65 -9.91
CA THR A 122 -13.94 42.90 -9.19
C THR A 122 -13.44 44.01 -10.11
N GLY A 123 -12.58 43.70 -11.09
CA GLY A 123 -12.12 44.66 -12.09
C GLY A 123 -13.25 45.15 -12.99
N LEU A 124 -14.14 44.26 -13.44
CA LEU A 124 -15.30 44.62 -14.25
C LEU A 124 -16.31 45.43 -13.45
N LEU A 125 -16.79 44.91 -12.32
CA LEU A 125 -17.78 45.60 -11.49
C LEU A 125 -17.25 46.93 -10.94
N GLY A 126 -16.00 46.95 -10.48
CA GLY A 126 -15.34 48.16 -9.99
C GLY A 126 -15.14 49.19 -11.10
N GLY A 127 -14.75 48.75 -12.29
CA GLY A 127 -14.63 49.63 -13.46
C GLY A 127 -15.98 50.22 -13.91
N PHE A 128 -17.04 49.41 -13.96
CA PHE A 128 -18.40 49.88 -14.26
C PHE A 128 -18.91 50.86 -13.20
N TRP A 129 -18.72 50.54 -11.91
CA TRP A 129 -19.12 51.40 -10.81
C TRP A 129 -18.39 52.74 -10.84
N SER A 130 -17.08 52.72 -11.14
CA SER A 130 -16.24 53.91 -11.22
C SER A 130 -16.71 54.88 -12.32
N ILE A 131 -17.12 54.36 -13.48
CA ILE A 131 -17.63 55.15 -14.61
C ILE A 131 -19.02 55.75 -14.28
N ILE A 132 -19.93 54.94 -13.73
CA ILE A 132 -21.29 55.38 -13.38
C ILE A 132 -21.28 56.36 -12.20
N GLY A 133 -20.34 56.19 -11.26
CA GLY A 133 -20.17 57.07 -10.09
C GLY A 133 -19.51 58.40 -10.42
N SER A 134 -18.83 58.51 -11.57
CA SER A 134 -18.09 59.69 -11.98
C SER A 134 -18.88 61.02 -11.98
N PRO A 135 -20.13 61.11 -12.46
CA PRO A 135 -20.90 62.36 -12.44
C PRO A 135 -21.33 62.82 -11.04
N PHE A 136 -21.34 61.93 -10.04
CA PHE A 136 -21.77 62.29 -8.67
C PHE A 136 -20.71 63.08 -7.89
N ILE A 137 -19.45 63.04 -8.34
CA ILE A 137 -18.28 63.61 -7.64
C ILE A 137 -17.80 64.89 -8.35
N PHE A 138 -18.65 65.44 -9.22
CA PHE A 138 -18.35 66.65 -9.97
C PHE A 138 -18.14 67.89 -9.07
N GLN A 139 -18.65 67.85 -7.83
CA GLN A 139 -18.52 68.92 -6.85
C GLN A 139 -17.08 69.08 -6.31
N ASP A 140 -16.26 68.03 -6.35
CA ASP A 140 -14.88 68.05 -5.86
C ASP A 140 -13.86 68.52 -6.92
N GLY A 141 -14.33 68.76 -8.15
CA GLY A 141 -13.53 69.33 -9.25
C GLY A 141 -13.34 68.39 -10.44
N LEU A 142 -13.17 68.98 -11.64
CA LEU A 142 -13.11 68.26 -12.91
C LEU A 142 -11.94 67.27 -13.01
N HIS A 143 -10.83 67.55 -12.33
CA HIS A 143 -9.67 66.66 -12.28
C HIS A 143 -9.99 65.31 -11.63
N VAL A 144 -10.81 65.30 -10.55
CA VAL A 144 -11.20 64.07 -9.83
C VAL A 144 -12.04 63.18 -10.74
N VAL A 145 -13.00 63.77 -11.45
CA VAL A 145 -13.88 63.09 -12.41
C VAL A 145 -13.07 62.41 -13.52
N VAL A 146 -12.13 63.12 -14.14
CA VAL A 146 -11.28 62.57 -15.21
C VAL A 146 -10.39 61.44 -14.70
N THR A 147 -9.78 61.60 -13.53
CA THR A 147 -8.96 60.53 -12.93
C THR A 147 -9.78 59.30 -12.59
N GLN A 148 -11.01 59.47 -12.12
CA GLN A 148 -11.90 58.37 -11.78
C GLN A 148 -12.35 57.59 -13.02
N VAL A 149 -12.76 58.26 -14.09
CA VAL A 149 -13.07 57.60 -15.37
C VAL A 149 -11.85 56.86 -15.90
N GLY A 150 -10.66 57.46 -15.81
CA GLY A 150 -9.40 56.82 -16.20
C GLY A 150 -9.11 55.53 -15.41
N VAL A 151 -9.26 55.57 -14.08
CA VAL A 151 -9.12 54.39 -13.21
C VAL A 151 -10.19 53.33 -13.54
N GLY A 152 -11.42 53.75 -13.83
CA GLY A 152 -12.49 52.85 -14.26
C GLY A 152 -12.16 52.11 -15.55
N ILE A 153 -11.68 52.82 -16.58
CA ILE A 153 -11.27 52.22 -17.86
C ILE A 153 -10.07 51.27 -17.66
N LEU A 154 -9.09 51.66 -16.84
CA LEU A 154 -7.95 50.79 -16.52
C LEU A 154 -8.39 49.51 -15.80
N LEU A 155 -9.29 49.61 -14.81
CA LEU A 155 -9.85 48.47 -14.10
C LEU A 155 -10.64 47.53 -15.01
N LEU A 156 -11.43 48.08 -15.94
CA LEU A 156 -12.11 47.29 -16.97
C LEU A 156 -11.11 46.55 -17.86
N GLY A 157 -10.05 47.24 -18.31
CA GLY A 157 -9.00 46.65 -19.14
C GLY A 157 -8.26 45.51 -18.43
N VAL A 158 -7.83 45.74 -17.18
CA VAL A 158 -7.18 44.72 -16.35
C VAL A 158 -8.13 43.55 -16.07
N GLY A 159 -9.39 43.83 -15.74
CA GLY A 159 -10.41 42.81 -15.50
C GLY A 159 -10.65 41.93 -16.72
N LEU A 160 -10.70 42.50 -17.93
CA LEU A 160 -10.89 41.77 -19.18
C LEU A 160 -9.67 40.90 -19.51
N LEU A 161 -8.45 41.41 -19.34
CA LEU A 161 -7.21 40.65 -19.53
C LEU A 161 -7.12 39.48 -18.54
N CYS A 162 -7.45 39.71 -17.26
CA CYS A 162 -7.55 38.64 -16.27
C CYS A 162 -8.64 37.62 -16.64
N GLY A 163 -9.75 38.06 -17.26
CA GLY A 163 -10.81 37.22 -17.85
C GLY A 163 -10.27 36.22 -18.86
N ILE A 164 -9.60 36.75 -19.88
CA ILE A 164 -9.00 35.94 -20.94
C ILE A 164 -7.96 34.98 -20.37
N ALA A 165 -7.11 35.47 -19.46
CA ALA A 165 -6.12 34.65 -18.77
C ALA A 165 -6.79 33.50 -18.00
N THR A 166 -7.86 33.77 -17.25
CA THR A 166 -8.59 32.76 -16.47
C THR A 166 -9.18 31.67 -17.36
N VAL A 167 -9.78 32.03 -18.51
CA VAL A 167 -10.31 31.05 -19.46
C VAL A 167 -9.20 30.17 -20.03
N TYR A 168 -8.07 30.75 -20.40
CA TYR A 168 -6.93 30.00 -20.94
C TYR A 168 -6.32 29.06 -19.90
N LEU A 169 -6.04 29.57 -18.71
CA LEU A 169 -5.55 28.80 -17.56
C LEU A 169 -6.50 27.64 -17.24
N THR A 170 -7.81 27.91 -17.14
CA THR A 170 -8.81 26.87 -16.83
C THR A 170 -8.84 25.80 -17.91
N LYS A 171 -8.81 26.16 -19.20
CA LYS A 171 -8.77 25.18 -20.29
C LYS A 171 -7.52 24.29 -20.21
N LEU A 172 -6.35 24.87 -19.96
CA LEU A 172 -5.11 24.13 -19.80
C LEU A 172 -5.20 23.15 -18.61
N PHE A 173 -5.69 23.61 -17.46
CA PHE A 173 -5.86 22.76 -16.28
C PHE A 173 -6.88 21.63 -16.49
N VAL A 174 -8.00 21.91 -17.15
CA VAL A 174 -9.01 20.89 -17.48
C VAL A 174 -8.42 19.86 -18.44
N GLN A 175 -7.70 20.29 -19.48
CA GLN A 175 -7.05 19.35 -20.41
C GLN A 175 -6.04 18.44 -19.70
N MET A 176 -5.20 19.01 -18.84
CA MET A 176 -4.24 18.24 -18.02
C MET A 176 -4.95 17.23 -17.13
N THR A 177 -6.03 17.64 -16.45
CA THR A 177 -6.81 16.77 -15.55
C THR A 177 -7.52 15.64 -16.32
N VAL A 178 -8.05 15.95 -17.50
CA VAL A 178 -8.69 14.95 -18.36
C VAL A 178 -7.64 13.97 -18.91
N GLN A 179 -6.44 14.44 -19.26
CA GLN A 179 -5.36 13.60 -19.77
C GLN A 179 -4.84 12.65 -18.69
N THR A 180 -4.62 13.14 -17.46
CA THR A 180 -4.21 12.27 -16.34
C THR A 180 -5.28 11.24 -16.00
N THR A 181 -6.55 11.65 -15.96
CA THR A 181 -7.68 10.72 -15.74
C THR A 181 -7.78 9.66 -16.84
N LYS A 182 -7.66 10.05 -18.12
CA LYS A 182 -7.65 9.11 -19.24
C LYS A 182 -6.45 8.17 -19.20
N ALA A 183 -5.25 8.68 -18.88
CA ALA A 183 -4.04 7.87 -18.76
C ALA A 183 -4.17 6.84 -17.62
N PHE A 184 -4.71 7.25 -16.47
CA PHE A 184 -5.00 6.38 -15.35
C PHE A 184 -6.00 5.29 -15.72
N MET A 185 -7.14 5.66 -16.31
CA MET A 185 -8.17 4.70 -16.74
C MET A 185 -7.67 3.75 -17.85
N GLY A 186 -6.82 4.23 -18.74
CA GLY A 186 -6.14 3.40 -19.75
C GLY A 186 -5.17 2.37 -19.16
N MET A 187 -4.51 2.72 -18.05
CA MET A 187 -3.63 1.80 -17.31
C MET A 187 -4.44 0.66 -16.66
N PHE A 188 -5.59 0.97 -16.07
CA PHE A 188 -6.51 -0.04 -15.54
C PHE A 188 -7.09 -0.94 -16.64
N ARG A 189 -7.51 -0.36 -17.77
CA ARG A 189 -8.06 -1.15 -18.89
C ARG A 189 -7.04 -2.12 -19.50
N LYS A 190 -5.76 -1.73 -19.57
CA LYS A 190 -4.68 -2.63 -20.05
C LYS A 190 -4.35 -3.75 -19.05
N LYS A 191 -4.57 -3.54 -17.75
CA LYS A 191 -4.28 -4.52 -16.70
C LYS A 191 -5.36 -5.60 -16.60
N VAL A 192 -6.62 -5.26 -16.88
CA VAL A 192 -7.76 -6.21 -16.85
C VAL A 192 -7.78 -7.16 -18.05
N VAL A 193 -7.20 -6.78 -19.21
CA VAL A 193 -7.15 -7.65 -20.41
C VAL A 193 -6.00 -8.66 -20.35
N ARG A 194 -5.13 -8.60 -19.34
CA ARG A 194 -3.94 -9.47 -19.21
C ARG A 194 -4.04 -10.46 -18.03
N ILE A 195 -5.25 -10.72 -17.55
CA ILE A 195 -5.60 -11.77 -16.59
C ILE A 195 -6.66 -12.64 -17.25
#